data_AF-A0A2G3Q2J3-F1
#
_entry.id   AF-A0A2G3Q2J3-F1
#
_cell.length_a   1.000
_cell.length_b   1.000
_cell.length_c   1.000
_cell.angle_alpha   90.00
_cell.angle_beta   90.00
_cell.angle_gamma   90.00
#
_symmetry.space_group_name_H-M   'P 1'
#
loop_
_entity.id
_entity.type
_entity.pdbx_description
1 polymer ?
#
loop_
_entity_poly.entity_id
_entity_poly.type
_entity_poly.pdbx_seq_one_letter_code
_entity_poly.pdbx_strand_id
1 'polypeptide(L)'
;MNKLNEQVGRTKKMVYIALLIAVELVLSVTPLGYIPVGVIRATTIHIPVIIGAILFGPIVGALLGGVFGLTSLLNNTFNPTVTSFVFSPFYSLGEFQGNFWSIAIALLPRILIGIVAYYVFKWTYKCTNKWDNNKMMSFILAGLLGSLTNTLLVMGGIYLFFGQSYAMARSIPYETLLGVIIGIIGTNGVVEAIVAALLTLLVAKPLIAVTKLEIAAIQRN
;
A
#
# COMPACT_ATOMS: atom_id res chain seq x y z
N MET A 1 3.05 -26.85 -24.59
CA MET A 1 3.05 -26.79 -23.11
C MET A 1 1.84 -27.60 -22.61
N ASN A 2 2.02 -28.67 -21.83
CA ASN A 2 0.92 -29.57 -21.42
C ASN A 2 -0.06 -28.88 -20.44
N LYS A 3 -1.36 -29.15 -20.60
CA LYS A 3 -2.45 -28.63 -19.73
C LYS A 3 -2.17 -28.81 -18.23
N LEU A 4 -1.49 -29.91 -17.86
CA LEU A 4 -1.08 -30.20 -16.48
C LEU A 4 -0.11 -29.15 -15.91
N ASN A 5 0.87 -28.69 -16.70
CA ASN A 5 1.84 -27.68 -16.26
C ASN A 5 1.18 -26.29 -16.11
N GLU A 6 0.18 -26.00 -16.94
CA GLU A 6 -0.60 -24.76 -16.83
C GLU A 6 -1.47 -24.75 -15.56
N GLN A 7 -2.11 -25.89 -15.23
CA GLN A 7 -2.87 -26.05 -13.99
C GLN A 7 -1.98 -25.89 -12.75
N VAL A 8 -0.83 -26.56 -12.71
CA VAL A 8 0.14 -26.43 -11.60
C VAL A 8 0.62 -24.99 -11.45
N GLY A 9 0.84 -24.25 -12.54
CA GLY A 9 1.20 -22.83 -12.50
C GLY A 9 0.10 -21.95 -11.89
N ARG A 10 -1.17 -22.17 -12.28
CA ARG A 10 -2.33 -21.46 -11.72
C ARG A 10 -2.51 -21.75 -10.23
N THR A 11 -2.41 -23.01 -9.81
CA THR A 11 -2.52 -23.38 -8.40
C THR A 11 -1.41 -22.75 -7.57
N LYS A 12 -0.15 -22.77 -8.04
CA LYS A 12 0.96 -22.08 -7.37
C LYS A 12 0.71 -20.59 -7.22
N LYS A 13 0.23 -19.92 -8.28
CA LYS A 13 -0.14 -18.49 -8.21
C LYS A 13 -1.19 -18.23 -7.14
N MET A 14 -2.25 -19.04 -7.07
CA MET A 14 -3.29 -18.90 -6.04
C MET A 14 -2.72 -19.09 -4.63
N VAL A 15 -1.84 -20.07 -4.42
CA VAL A 15 -1.21 -20.32 -3.12
C VAL A 15 -0.36 -19.12 -2.68
N TYR A 16 0.45 -18.55 -3.57
CA TYR A 16 1.24 -17.36 -3.21
C TYR A 16 0.37 -16.14 -2.91
N ILE A 17 -0.72 -15.93 -3.66
CA ILE A 17 -1.67 -14.85 -3.37
C ILE A 17 -2.30 -15.05 -1.99
N ALA A 18 -2.77 -16.27 -1.69
CA ALA A 18 -3.34 -16.60 -0.39
C ALA A 18 -2.33 -16.40 0.75
N LEU A 19 -1.06 -16.76 0.52
CA LEU A 19 0.02 -16.55 1.49
C LEU A 19 0.29 -15.06 1.72
N LEU A 20 0.32 -14.23 0.67
CA LEU A 20 0.48 -12.78 0.82
C LEU A 20 -0.71 -12.16 1.59
N ILE A 21 -1.94 -12.59 1.29
CA ILE A 21 -3.13 -12.19 2.07
C ILE A 21 -2.99 -12.59 3.53
N ALA A 22 -2.56 -13.83 3.81
CA ALA A 22 -2.37 -14.29 5.18
C ALA A 22 -1.32 -13.44 5.92
N VAL A 23 -0.22 -13.08 5.25
CA VAL A 23 0.79 -12.17 5.80
C VAL A 23 0.20 -10.78 6.08
N GLU A 24 -0.59 -10.22 5.16
CA GLU A 24 -1.27 -8.94 5.37
C GLU A 24 -2.22 -8.96 6.58
N LEU A 25 -2.99 -10.06 6.74
CA LEU A 25 -3.87 -10.22 7.90
C LEU A 25 -3.08 -10.29 9.20
N VAL A 26 -1.99 -11.06 9.24
CA VAL A 26 -1.09 -11.14 10.41
C VAL A 26 -0.49 -9.77 10.72
N LEU A 27 0.00 -9.04 9.70
CA LEU A 27 0.52 -7.68 9.89
C LEU A 27 -0.58 -6.74 10.40
N SER A 28 -1.81 -6.87 9.90
CA SER A 28 -2.94 -6.02 10.31
C SER A 28 -3.34 -6.17 11.77
N VAL A 29 -3.32 -7.41 12.29
CA VAL A 29 -3.67 -7.69 13.68
C VAL A 29 -2.50 -7.51 14.65
N THR A 30 -1.27 -7.38 14.14
CA THR A 30 -0.08 -7.15 14.96
C THR A 30 0.34 -5.68 14.93
N PRO A 31 1.09 -5.20 15.95
CA PRO A 31 1.66 -3.85 15.93
C PRO A 31 2.63 -3.58 14.77
N LEU A 32 3.08 -4.63 14.08
CA LEU A 32 4.02 -4.55 12.97
C LEU A 32 3.42 -3.91 11.71
N GLY A 33 2.11 -4.12 11.46
CA GLY A 33 1.43 -3.57 10.28
C GLY A 33 1.08 -2.09 10.40
N TYR A 34 0.81 -1.62 11.63
CA TYR A 34 0.43 -0.25 11.94
C TYR A 34 1.24 0.27 13.12
N ILE A 35 2.47 0.69 12.87
CA ILE A 35 3.37 1.20 13.90
C ILE A 35 2.89 2.61 14.29
N PRO A 36 2.47 2.86 15.54
CA PRO A 36 2.10 4.20 15.97
C PRO A 36 3.36 5.05 16.07
N VAL A 37 3.54 6.01 15.16
CA VAL A 37 4.69 6.94 15.18
C VAL A 37 4.14 8.34 15.44
N GLY A 38 4.23 8.77 16.70
CA GLY A 38 3.61 10.00 17.16
C GLY A 38 2.09 9.96 16.95
N VAL A 39 1.59 10.82 16.06
CA VAL A 39 0.16 11.08 15.90
C VAL A 39 -0.47 10.40 14.68
N ILE A 40 0.29 9.64 13.89
CA ILE A 40 -0.23 8.79 12.82
C ILE A 40 0.38 7.38 12.87
N ARG A 41 -0.28 6.43 12.20
CA ARG A 41 0.20 5.05 12.11
C ARG A 41 1.00 4.89 10.82
N ALA A 42 2.30 4.65 10.94
CA ALA A 42 3.10 4.23 9.81
C ALA A 42 2.70 2.81 9.40
N THR A 43 2.57 2.58 8.09
CA THR A 43 2.08 1.31 7.58
C THR A 43 3.21 0.47 6.98
N THR A 44 3.20 -0.84 7.20
CA THR A 44 4.10 -1.79 6.50
C THR A 44 3.34 -2.78 5.62
N ILE A 45 2.01 -2.82 5.74
CA ILE A 45 1.11 -3.75 5.04
C ILE A 45 1.11 -3.53 3.52
N HIS A 46 1.49 -2.34 3.07
CA HIS A 46 1.62 -2.07 1.64
C HIS A 46 2.79 -2.84 0.98
N ILE A 47 3.73 -3.42 1.74
CA ILE A 47 4.88 -4.15 1.20
C ILE A 47 4.45 -5.46 0.52
N PRO A 48 3.67 -6.37 1.16
CA PRO A 48 3.05 -7.51 0.48
C PRO A 48 2.28 -7.13 -0.79
N VAL A 49 1.55 -6.02 -0.79
CA VAL A 49 0.81 -5.49 -1.95
C VAL A 49 1.77 -5.19 -3.11
N ILE A 50 2.87 -4.48 -2.85
CA ILE A 50 3.89 -4.12 -3.84
C ILE A 50 4.56 -5.38 -4.40
N ILE A 51 4.95 -6.31 -3.54
CA ILE A 51 5.58 -7.57 -3.95
C ILE A 51 4.62 -8.39 -4.82
N GLY A 52 3.37 -8.56 -4.39
CA GLY A 52 2.35 -9.29 -5.13
C GLY A 52 2.03 -8.64 -6.48
N ALA A 53 2.02 -7.31 -6.54
CA ALA A 53 1.86 -6.57 -7.78
C ALA A 53 3.00 -6.85 -8.78
N ILE A 54 4.25 -6.75 -8.33
CA ILE A 54 5.44 -6.99 -9.17
C ILE A 54 5.44 -8.43 -9.71
N LEU A 55 5.15 -9.42 -8.84
CA LEU A 55 5.20 -10.83 -9.19
C LEU A 55 4.05 -11.27 -10.09
N PHE A 56 2.82 -10.89 -9.74
CA PHE A 56 1.60 -11.52 -10.26
C PHE A 56 0.74 -10.61 -11.12
N GLY A 57 1.11 -9.33 -11.22
CA GLY A 57 0.48 -8.33 -12.06
C GLY A 57 -0.40 -7.32 -11.31
N PRO A 58 -0.90 -6.30 -12.01
CA PRO A 58 -1.59 -5.16 -11.41
C PRO A 58 -2.95 -5.55 -10.83
N ILE A 59 -3.62 -6.56 -11.39
CA ILE A 59 -4.90 -7.08 -10.85
C ILE A 59 -4.70 -7.71 -9.47
N VAL A 60 -3.62 -8.46 -9.30
CA VAL A 60 -3.30 -9.07 -8.00
C VAL A 60 -2.86 -8.00 -7.01
N GLY A 61 -2.06 -7.02 -7.47
CA GLY A 61 -1.73 -5.85 -6.66
C GLY A 61 -2.96 -5.07 -6.20
N ALA A 62 -3.93 -4.86 -7.10
CA ALA A 62 -5.20 -4.21 -6.78
C ALA A 62 -6.03 -5.01 -5.77
N LEU A 63 -6.07 -6.35 -5.91
CA LEU A 63 -6.77 -7.24 -4.98
C LEU A 63 -6.14 -7.19 -3.58
N LEU A 64 -4.82 -7.32 -3.48
CA LEU A 64 -4.07 -7.21 -2.22
C LEU A 64 -4.25 -5.81 -1.60
N GLY A 65 -4.18 -4.76 -2.41
CA GLY A 65 -4.52 -3.40 -1.98
C GLY A 65 -5.95 -3.27 -1.46
N GLY A 66 -6.91 -3.97 -2.07
CA GLY A 66 -8.29 -4.05 -1.56
C GLY A 66 -8.37 -4.72 -0.20
N VAL A 67 -7.67 -5.84 0.00
CA VAL A 67 -7.58 -6.52 1.31
C VAL A 67 -6.95 -5.61 2.36
N PHE A 68 -5.87 -4.90 2.03
CA PHE A 68 -5.27 -3.91 2.90
C PHE A 68 -6.25 -2.76 3.25
N GLY A 69 -6.99 -2.23 2.28
CA GLY A 69 -7.97 -1.19 2.56
C GLY A 69 -9.16 -1.68 3.41
N LEU A 70 -9.63 -2.91 3.21
CA LEU A 70 -10.65 -3.53 4.05
C LEU A 70 -10.17 -3.71 5.48
N THR A 71 -8.97 -4.27 5.66
CA THR A 71 -8.39 -4.43 6.99
C THR A 71 -8.14 -3.09 7.68
N SER A 72 -7.76 -2.05 6.93
CA SER A 72 -7.66 -0.68 7.43
C SER A 72 -9.01 -0.15 7.93
N LEU A 73 -10.09 -0.39 7.20
CA LEU A 73 -11.45 0.00 7.61
C LEU A 73 -11.88 -0.74 8.89
N LEU A 74 -11.68 -2.05 8.93
CA LEU A 74 -12.01 -2.88 10.09
C LEU A 74 -11.22 -2.43 11.32
N ASN A 75 -9.91 -2.23 11.18
CA ASN A 75 -9.07 -1.79 12.29
C ASN A 75 -9.46 -0.40 12.81
N ASN A 76 -9.84 0.54 11.94
CA ASN A 76 -10.35 1.85 12.36
C ASN A 76 -11.75 1.80 12.97
N THR A 77 -12.51 0.73 12.72
CA THR A 77 -13.85 0.54 13.30
C THR A 77 -13.75 -0.09 14.69
N PHE A 78 -12.89 -1.10 14.87
CA PHE A 78 -12.78 -1.84 16.13
C PHE A 78 -11.71 -1.31 17.08
N ASN A 79 -10.66 -0.65 16.57
CA ASN A 79 -9.61 0.00 17.36
C ASN A 79 -9.53 1.50 17.01
N PRO A 80 -10.58 2.29 17.32
CA PRO A 80 -10.69 3.65 16.85
C PRO A 80 -9.68 4.60 17.50
N THR A 81 -9.32 5.63 16.73
CA THR A 81 -8.54 6.78 17.15
C THR A 81 -9.36 8.05 16.90
N VAL A 82 -8.88 9.20 17.37
CA VAL A 82 -9.54 10.50 17.17
C VAL A 82 -9.83 10.83 15.69
N THR A 83 -9.06 10.26 14.76
CA THR A 83 -9.20 10.48 13.31
C THR A 83 -9.79 9.29 12.55
N SER A 84 -10.28 8.25 13.24
CA SER A 84 -10.77 7.03 12.59
C SER A 84 -12.04 7.22 11.76
N PHE A 85 -12.79 8.32 11.98
CA PHE A 85 -13.96 8.67 11.18
C PHE A 85 -13.60 8.92 9.70
N VAL A 86 -12.35 9.28 9.40
CA VAL A 86 -11.89 9.47 8.01
C VAL A 86 -11.61 8.15 7.29
N PHE A 87 -11.49 7.05 8.02
CA PHE A 87 -11.19 5.73 7.46
C PHE A 87 -12.32 4.71 7.65
N SER A 88 -13.32 5.02 8.47
CA SER A 88 -14.49 4.17 8.65
C SER A 88 -15.78 5.00 8.68
N PRO A 89 -16.79 4.68 7.86
CA PRO A 89 -18.11 5.31 7.93
C PRO A 89 -18.88 4.89 9.19
N PHE A 90 -18.46 3.80 9.84
CA PHE A 90 -19.14 3.22 10.99
C PHE A 90 -18.70 3.85 12.32
N TYR A 91 -17.70 4.73 12.29
CA TYR A 91 -17.19 5.43 13.46
C TYR A 91 -17.58 6.90 13.42
N SER A 92 -18.06 7.40 14.56
CA SER A 92 -18.31 8.82 14.81
C SER A 92 -17.66 9.26 16.12
N LEU A 93 -17.21 10.50 16.17
CA LEU A 93 -16.65 11.14 17.36
C LEU A 93 -17.34 12.49 17.56
N GLY A 94 -18.32 12.53 18.47
CA GLY A 94 -19.16 13.71 18.67
C GLY A 94 -19.94 14.06 17.39
N GLU A 95 -19.72 15.26 16.86
CA GLU A 95 -20.33 15.75 15.61
C GLU A 95 -19.62 15.23 14.35
N PHE A 96 -18.44 14.60 14.47
CA PHE A 96 -17.69 14.09 13.32
C PHE A 96 -18.16 12.68 12.97
N GLN A 97 -18.76 12.52 11.80
CA GLN A 97 -19.21 11.22 11.30
C GLN A 97 -18.44 10.83 10.04
N GLY A 98 -18.05 9.56 9.94
CA GLY A 98 -17.57 9.01 8.68
C GLY A 98 -18.68 8.97 7.62
N ASN A 99 -18.31 9.05 6.35
CA ASN A 99 -19.25 9.04 5.23
C ASN A 99 -18.73 8.13 4.11
N PHE A 100 -19.36 8.16 2.94
CA PHE A 100 -18.91 7.38 1.79
C PHE A 100 -17.45 7.67 1.38
N TRP A 101 -16.98 8.91 1.56
CA TRP A 101 -15.59 9.27 1.33
C TRP A 101 -14.62 8.60 2.29
N SER A 102 -15.06 8.20 3.49
CA SER A 102 -14.21 7.43 4.42
C SER A 102 -13.84 6.06 3.83
N ILE A 103 -14.81 5.40 3.17
CA ILE A 103 -14.57 4.13 2.45
C ILE A 103 -13.63 4.37 1.27
N ALA A 104 -13.87 5.44 0.50
CA ALA A 104 -13.03 5.79 -0.64
C ALA A 104 -11.58 6.04 -0.21
N ILE A 105 -11.35 6.85 0.83
CA ILE A 105 -10.02 7.11 1.37
C ILE A 105 -9.39 5.83 1.91
N ALA A 106 -10.15 4.91 2.52
CA ALA A 106 -9.62 3.65 3.04
C ALA A 106 -9.23 2.65 1.94
N LEU A 107 -9.98 2.56 0.83
CA LEU A 107 -9.77 1.54 -0.21
C LEU A 107 -8.99 2.05 -1.42
N LEU A 108 -9.36 3.22 -1.95
CA LEU A 108 -8.89 3.70 -3.25
C LEU A 108 -7.37 3.92 -3.29
N PRO A 109 -6.74 4.62 -2.33
CA PRO A 109 -5.29 4.72 -2.28
C PRO A 109 -4.60 3.36 -2.25
N ARG A 110 -5.17 2.39 -1.51
CA ARG A 110 -4.54 1.09 -1.26
C ARG A 110 -4.56 0.20 -2.49
N ILE A 111 -5.66 0.20 -3.22
CA ILE A 111 -5.78 -0.47 -4.52
C ILE A 111 -4.78 0.15 -5.51
N LEU A 112 -4.64 1.48 -5.50
CA LEU A 112 -3.72 2.18 -6.39
C LEU A 112 -2.24 1.90 -6.11
N ILE A 113 -1.85 1.60 -4.86
CA ILE A 113 -0.47 1.18 -4.52
C ILE A 113 -0.01 0.05 -5.45
N GLY A 114 -0.78 -1.03 -5.53
CA GLY A 114 -0.43 -2.20 -6.32
C GLY A 114 -0.35 -1.89 -7.82
N ILE A 115 -1.28 -1.07 -8.32
CA ILE A 115 -1.30 -0.65 -9.73
C ILE A 115 -0.07 0.20 -10.06
N VAL A 116 0.20 1.23 -9.26
CA VAL A 116 1.34 2.13 -9.45
C VAL A 116 2.66 1.36 -9.34
N ALA A 117 2.82 0.53 -8.30
CA ALA A 117 4.04 -0.25 -8.11
C ALA A 117 4.33 -1.17 -9.32
N TYR A 118 3.32 -1.83 -9.86
CA TYR A 118 3.48 -2.68 -11.05
C TYR A 118 3.92 -1.87 -12.29
N TYR A 119 3.23 -0.76 -12.59
CA TYR A 119 3.54 0.03 -13.79
C TYR A 119 4.88 0.74 -13.68
N VAL A 120 5.22 1.26 -12.49
CA VAL A 120 6.54 1.82 -12.21
C VAL A 120 7.59 0.76 -12.43
N PHE A 121 7.47 -0.41 -11.80
CA PHE A 121 8.44 -1.50 -11.96
C PHE A 121 8.58 -1.89 -13.44
N LYS A 122 7.46 -2.09 -14.15
CA LYS A 122 7.45 -2.47 -15.56
C LYS A 122 8.11 -1.43 -16.45
N TRP A 123 7.84 -0.15 -16.22
CA TRP A 123 8.40 0.94 -17.00
C TRP A 123 9.89 1.09 -16.75
N THR A 124 10.30 1.17 -15.48
CA THR A 124 11.72 1.30 -15.11
C THR A 124 12.53 0.11 -15.59
N TYR A 125 11.96 -1.10 -15.50
CA TYR A 125 12.59 -2.33 -15.97
C TYR A 125 12.79 -2.34 -17.48
N LYS A 126 11.85 -1.79 -18.25
CA LYS A 126 11.98 -1.67 -19.73
C LYS A 126 12.95 -0.57 -20.15
N CYS A 127 13.04 0.51 -19.39
CA CYS A 127 13.92 1.65 -19.68
C CYS A 127 15.37 1.41 -19.24
N THR A 128 15.65 0.44 -18.37
CA THR A 128 17.04 0.09 -18.01
C THR A 128 17.66 -0.81 -19.08
N ASN A 129 18.78 -0.37 -19.65
CA ASN A 129 19.45 -1.01 -20.77
C ASN A 129 20.08 -2.37 -20.35
N LYS A 130 20.31 -3.26 -21.32
CA LYS A 130 20.85 -4.64 -21.16
C LYS A 130 22.17 -4.77 -20.36
N TRP A 131 22.82 -3.66 -19.98
CA TRP A 131 24.16 -3.63 -19.38
C TRP A 131 24.18 -3.57 -17.85
N ASP A 132 23.04 -3.30 -17.18
CA ASP A 132 23.05 -3.15 -15.72
C ASP A 132 22.69 -4.46 -15.01
N ASN A 133 23.69 -5.10 -14.41
CA ASN A 133 23.56 -6.38 -13.70
C ASN A 133 22.68 -6.32 -12.43
N ASN A 134 22.13 -5.16 -12.06
CA ASN A 134 21.26 -5.02 -10.91
C ASN A 134 19.98 -4.24 -11.27
N LYS A 135 18.92 -4.98 -11.61
CA LYS A 135 17.50 -4.56 -11.66
C LYS A 135 16.95 -4.01 -10.32
N MET A 136 17.84 -3.74 -9.37
CA MET A 136 17.65 -3.16 -8.05
C MET A 136 16.89 -1.84 -8.10
N MET A 137 17.21 -0.97 -9.07
CA MET A 137 16.54 0.32 -9.21
C MET A 137 15.03 0.17 -9.47
N SER A 138 14.61 -0.85 -10.22
CA SER A 138 13.18 -1.09 -10.48
C SER A 138 12.42 -1.46 -9.21
N PHE A 139 13.02 -2.27 -8.32
CA PHE A 139 12.41 -2.62 -7.03
C PHE A 139 12.34 -1.41 -6.09
N ILE A 140 13.42 -0.63 -6.04
CA ILE A 140 13.49 0.59 -5.20
C ILE A 140 12.42 1.58 -5.63
N LEU A 141 12.34 1.90 -6.93
CA LEU A 141 11.36 2.87 -7.45
C LEU A 141 9.92 2.39 -7.27
N ALA A 142 9.66 1.09 -7.47
CA ALA A 142 8.33 0.51 -7.22
C ALA A 142 7.93 0.60 -5.74
N GLY A 143 8.87 0.33 -4.83
CA GLY A 143 8.68 0.49 -3.38
C GLY A 143 8.41 1.94 -2.98
N LEU A 144 9.27 2.86 -3.43
CA LEU A 144 9.16 4.30 -3.15
C LEU A 144 7.83 4.88 -3.65
N LEU A 145 7.55 4.73 -4.95
CA LEU A 145 6.38 5.33 -5.57
C LEU A 145 5.07 4.65 -5.13
N GLY A 146 5.11 3.33 -4.88
CA GLY A 146 3.99 2.61 -4.28
C GLY A 146 3.64 3.17 -2.89
N SER A 147 4.62 3.32 -2.01
CA SER A 147 4.39 3.87 -0.67
C SER A 147 3.96 5.34 -0.70
N LEU A 148 4.61 6.18 -1.52
CA LEU A 148 4.24 7.60 -1.63
C LEU A 148 2.82 7.80 -2.16
N THR A 149 2.37 6.95 -3.08
CA THR A 149 0.99 6.99 -3.59
C THR A 149 -0.03 6.87 -2.46
N ASN A 150 0.21 5.99 -1.49
CA ASN A 150 -0.66 5.85 -0.32
C ASN A 150 -0.71 7.15 0.49
N THR A 151 0.45 7.64 0.93
CA THR A 151 0.53 8.80 1.83
C THR A 151 -0.06 10.05 1.18
N LEU A 152 0.28 10.31 -0.10
CA LEU A 152 -0.20 11.48 -0.82
C LEU A 152 -1.71 11.43 -1.05
N LEU A 153 -2.26 10.29 -1.48
CA LEU A 153 -3.69 10.17 -1.74
C LEU A 153 -4.52 10.14 -0.45
N VAL A 154 -4.02 9.51 0.61
CA VAL A 154 -4.68 9.53 1.92
C VAL A 154 -4.73 10.94 2.46
N MET A 155 -3.59 11.62 2.53
CA MET A 155 -3.54 12.97 3.08
C MET A 155 -4.23 14.00 2.21
N GLY A 156 -4.13 13.89 0.89
CA GLY A 156 -4.88 14.70 -0.05
C GLY A 156 -6.39 14.47 0.08
N GLY A 157 -6.82 13.21 0.22
CA GLY A 157 -8.23 12.88 0.45
C GLY A 157 -8.76 13.42 1.78
N ILE A 158 -7.97 13.33 2.85
CA ILE A 158 -8.32 13.94 4.15
C ILE A 158 -8.51 15.45 3.99
N TYR A 159 -7.58 16.14 3.32
CA TYR A 159 -7.68 17.58 3.10
C TYR A 159 -8.95 17.96 2.32
N LEU A 160 -9.24 17.25 1.21
CA LEU A 160 -10.35 17.58 0.32
C LEU A 160 -11.73 17.26 0.91
N PHE A 161 -11.88 16.13 1.59
CA PHE A 161 -13.20 15.63 2.02
C PHE A 161 -13.46 15.78 3.52
N PHE A 162 -12.42 15.87 4.34
CA PHE A 162 -12.53 15.89 5.80
C PHE A 162 -11.70 16.99 6.46
N GLY A 163 -11.18 17.97 5.71
CA GLY A 163 -10.17 18.90 6.22
C GLY A 163 -10.62 19.66 7.48
N GLN A 164 -11.81 20.26 7.46
CA GLN A 164 -12.35 20.99 8.62
C GLN A 164 -12.58 20.05 9.82
N SER A 165 -13.21 18.91 9.60
CA SER A 165 -13.49 17.90 10.63
C SER A 165 -12.21 17.32 11.24
N TYR A 166 -11.19 17.09 10.41
CA TYR A 166 -9.87 16.62 10.83
C TYR A 166 -9.14 17.68 11.66
N ALA A 167 -9.15 18.94 11.23
CA ALA A 167 -8.54 20.05 11.97
C ALA A 167 -9.20 20.22 13.35
N MET A 168 -10.54 20.23 13.42
CA MET A 168 -11.28 20.34 14.67
C MET A 168 -11.08 19.13 15.60
N ALA A 169 -11.13 17.90 15.06
CA ALA A 169 -10.86 16.68 15.84
C ALA A 169 -9.43 16.63 16.39
N ARG A 170 -8.49 17.38 15.80
CA ARG A 170 -7.12 17.52 16.28
C ARG A 170 -6.89 18.77 17.13
N SER A 171 -7.91 19.60 17.32
CA SER A 171 -7.79 20.91 17.99
C SER A 171 -6.75 21.82 17.31
N ILE A 172 -6.63 21.73 15.99
CA ILE A 172 -5.70 22.51 15.17
C ILE A 172 -6.48 23.56 14.36
N PRO A 173 -6.02 24.82 14.26
CA PRO A 173 -6.61 25.80 13.36
C PRO A 173 -6.55 25.34 11.91
N TYR A 174 -7.66 25.44 11.17
CA TYR A 174 -7.73 24.98 9.77
C TYR A 174 -6.66 25.60 8.86
N GLU A 175 -6.28 26.85 9.12
CA GLU A 175 -5.22 27.56 8.37
C GLU A 175 -3.86 26.85 8.44
N THR A 176 -3.58 26.14 9.54
CA THR A 176 -2.33 25.40 9.74
C THR A 176 -2.40 23.95 9.26
N LEU A 177 -3.59 23.46 8.89
CA LEU A 177 -3.83 22.08 8.49
C LEU A 177 -2.94 21.65 7.33
N LEU A 178 -2.80 22.51 6.32
CA LEU A 178 -1.99 22.23 5.14
C LEU A 178 -0.52 22.01 5.53
N GLY A 179 0.02 22.88 6.40
CA GLY A 179 1.37 22.74 6.94
C GLY A 179 1.56 21.45 7.74
N VAL A 180 0.58 21.07 8.55
CA VAL A 180 0.58 19.80 9.29
C VAL A 180 0.58 18.61 8.34
N ILE A 181 -0.25 18.63 7.30
CA ILE A 181 -0.33 17.57 6.29
C ILE A 181 1.01 17.42 5.55
N ILE A 182 1.60 18.52 5.09
CA ILE A 182 2.92 18.49 4.45
C ILE A 182 3.97 17.95 5.41
N GLY A 183 3.94 18.36 6.68
CA GLY A 183 4.84 17.86 7.71
C GLY A 183 4.72 16.34 7.91
N ILE A 184 3.50 15.81 7.92
CA ILE A 184 3.28 14.36 8.04
C ILE A 184 3.75 13.62 6.79
N ILE A 185 3.49 14.15 5.59
CA ILE A 185 3.97 13.57 4.33
C ILE A 185 5.51 13.55 4.32
N GLY A 186 6.15 14.66 4.70
CA GLY A 186 7.61 14.80 4.70
C GLY A 186 8.34 13.97 5.75
N THR A 187 7.70 13.67 6.89
CA THR A 187 8.30 12.86 7.94
C THR A 187 7.97 11.37 7.75
N ASN A 188 6.70 11.02 7.92
CA ASN A 188 6.27 9.63 7.89
C ASN A 188 6.22 9.08 6.46
N GLY A 189 5.77 9.87 5.49
CA GLY A 189 5.74 9.44 4.10
C GLY A 189 7.12 9.11 3.55
N VAL A 190 8.14 9.89 3.91
CA VAL A 190 9.53 9.63 3.50
C VAL A 190 10.09 8.39 4.20
N VAL A 191 9.88 8.25 5.51
CA VAL A 191 10.34 7.07 6.26
C VAL A 191 9.68 5.79 5.73
N GLU A 192 8.35 5.80 5.54
CA GLU A 192 7.63 4.67 4.95
C GLU A 192 8.16 4.34 3.56
N ALA A 193 8.38 5.35 2.70
CA ALA A 193 8.87 5.12 1.36
C ALA A 193 10.27 4.49 1.34
N ILE A 194 11.19 4.95 2.19
CA ILE A 194 12.54 4.37 2.30
C ILE A 194 12.46 2.92 2.77
N VAL A 195 11.68 2.65 3.82
CA VAL A 195 11.49 1.29 4.34
C VAL A 195 10.86 0.38 3.28
N ALA A 196 9.84 0.87 2.56
CA ALA A 196 9.19 0.15 1.47
C ALA A 196 10.17 -0.17 0.33
N ALA A 197 11.03 0.77 -0.05
CA ALA A 197 12.04 0.59 -1.09
C ALA A 197 13.05 -0.50 -0.73
N LEU A 198 13.57 -0.44 0.51
CA LEU A 198 14.53 -1.41 1.01
C LEU A 198 13.91 -2.80 1.13
N LEU A 199 12.74 -2.91 1.75
CA LEU A 199 12.08 -4.21 1.94
C LEU A 199 11.59 -4.80 0.62
N THR A 200 11.09 -3.98 -0.31
CA THR A 200 10.74 -4.45 -1.66
C THR A 200 11.96 -5.03 -2.36
N LEU A 201 13.11 -4.36 -2.28
CA LEU A 201 14.34 -4.88 -2.86
C LEU A 201 14.81 -6.18 -2.18
N LEU A 202 14.89 -6.17 -0.85
CA LEU A 202 15.44 -7.27 -0.06
C LEU A 202 14.57 -8.52 -0.07
N VAL A 203 13.26 -8.37 -0.28
CA VAL A 203 12.33 -9.51 -0.29
C VAL A 203 11.97 -9.92 -1.72
N ALA A 204 11.61 -8.99 -2.60
CA ALA A 204 11.15 -9.35 -3.94
C ALA A 204 12.26 -9.98 -4.78
N LYS A 205 13.50 -9.47 -4.70
CA LYS A 205 14.64 -10.00 -5.46
C LYS A 205 14.94 -11.48 -5.14
N PRO A 206 15.13 -11.91 -3.88
CA PRO A 206 15.35 -13.33 -3.57
C PRO A 206 14.08 -14.16 -3.79
N LEU A 207 12.89 -13.62 -3.53
CA LEU A 207 11.64 -14.33 -3.78
C LEU A 207 11.50 -14.70 -5.26
N ILE A 208 11.86 -13.79 -6.17
CA ILE A 208 11.92 -14.06 -7.61
C ILE A 208 12.94 -15.17 -7.93
N ALA A 209 14.13 -15.12 -7.34
CA ALA A 209 15.18 -16.09 -7.59
C ALA A 209 14.77 -17.51 -7.14
N VAL A 210 14.10 -17.63 -5.99
CA VAL A 210 13.67 -18.91 -5.41
C VAL A 210 12.43 -19.47 -6.10
N THR A 211 11.44 -18.62 -6.40
CA THR A 211 10.16 -19.09 -6.92
C THR A 211 10.20 -19.48 -8.40
N LYS A 212 11.27 -19.10 -9.13
CA LYS A 212 11.40 -19.26 -10.60
C LYS A 212 10.15 -18.79 -11.35
N LEU A 213 9.38 -17.88 -10.76
CA LEU A 213 8.17 -17.34 -11.36
C LEU A 213 8.58 -16.43 -12.51
N GLU A 214 7.93 -16.62 -13.67
CA GLU A 214 8.00 -15.62 -14.71
C GLU A 214 7.33 -14.34 -14.19
N ILE A 215 8.11 -13.28 -14.04
CA ILE A 215 7.63 -12.01 -13.50
C ILE A 215 6.60 -11.46 -14.49
N ALA A 216 5.36 -11.30 -14.03
CA ALA A 216 4.27 -10.80 -14.86
C ALA A 216 4.60 -9.42 -15.49
N ALA A 217 5.37 -8.59 -14.78
CA ALA A 217 5.81 -7.28 -15.31
C ALA A 217 6.78 -7.37 -16.50
N ILE A 218 7.46 -8.50 -16.67
CA ILE A 218 8.48 -8.73 -17.71
C ILE A 218 7.92 -9.51 -18.90
N GLN A 219 6.84 -10.27 -18.72
CA GLN A 219 6.20 -11.00 -19.81
C GLN A 219 5.76 -10.01 -20.93
N ARG A 220 6.27 -10.26 -22.14
CA ARG A 220 5.83 -9.59 -23.37
C ARG A 220 4.39 -10.01 -23.64
N ASN A 221 3.45 -9.07 -23.54
CA ASN A 221 2.31 -9.08 -24.47
C ASN A 221 2.85 -8.75 -25.86
#